data_AF-A0A7Z2T5Q9-F1
#
_entry.id   AF-A0A7Z2T5Q9-F1
#
_cell.length_a   1.000
_cell.length_b   1.000
_cell.length_c   1.000
_cell.angle_alpha   90.00
_cell.angle_beta   90.00
_cell.angle_gamma   90.00
#
_symmetry.space_group_name_H-M   'P 1'
#
loop_
_entity.id
_entity.type
_entity.pdbx_description
1 polymer ?
#
loop_
_entity_poly.entity_id
_entity_poly.type
_entity_poly.pdbx_seq_one_letter_code
_entity_poly.pdbx_strand_id
1 'polypeptide(L)'
;MQILDSIRRIEYVTVIGTREISILRANPYSDFFDPLRAAWLQSKKGNYDEACWLVFLATHFGKSKKTGWKLCQDIYGGLGSKVWTWDLVSQDIEQFIEWYEKAYVIMCNDSIERQYGNHRKYETLKPNSKRAPHRVIESYVKWIGGSRSHEIRFSEPECIAGTKLSSEALFDVLYSSMKSVVSFGRTAKFDYLTMLAKVNLLDIDPKDLYLSGATGPLSGSKLVLFNDKKHNISINNLNNELYKLSQVIPAHKLKMQILEDALCNWQKSPSKYKYFGG
;
A
#
# COMPACT_ATOMS: atom_id res chain seq x y z
N MET A 1 22.92 0.76 9.01
CA MET A 1 21.79 0.86 9.95
C MET A 1 20.43 1.01 9.29
N GLN A 2 20.17 2.02 8.44
CA GLN A 2 18.84 2.20 7.82
C GLN A 2 18.37 0.98 6.99
N ILE A 3 19.27 0.34 6.23
CA ILE A 3 18.95 -0.89 5.48
C ILE A 3 18.53 -2.03 6.42
N LEU A 4 19.21 -2.20 7.57
CA LEU A 4 18.87 -3.26 8.54
C LEU A 4 17.50 -3.03 9.18
N ASP A 5 17.14 -1.78 9.49
CA ASP A 5 15.80 -1.44 9.99
C ASP A 5 14.72 -1.72 8.94
N SER A 6 14.99 -1.38 7.69
CA SER A 6 14.08 -1.67 6.58
C SER A 6 13.89 -3.17 6.36
N ILE A 7 14.95 -3.98 6.45
CA ILE A 7 14.85 -5.46 6.42
C ILE A 7 13.92 -5.95 7.52
N ARG A 8 14.17 -5.55 8.77
CA ARG A 8 13.36 -5.95 9.94
C ARG A 8 11.89 -5.55 9.81
N ARG A 9 11.58 -4.43 9.14
CA ARG A 9 10.19 -4.00 8.90
C ARG A 9 9.47 -4.91 7.92
N ILE A 10 10.15 -5.38 6.87
CA ILE A 10 9.59 -6.36 5.95
C ILE A 10 9.37 -7.68 6.70
N GLU A 11 10.39 -8.17 7.39
CA GLU A 11 10.31 -9.41 8.19
C GLU A 11 9.20 -9.35 9.22
N TYR A 12 9.01 -8.22 9.89
CA TYR A 12 7.94 -8.05 10.89
C TYR A 12 6.55 -8.30 10.29
N VAL A 13 6.25 -7.80 9.10
CA VAL A 13 4.94 -8.03 8.45
C VAL A 13 4.75 -9.51 8.10
N THR A 14 5.80 -10.17 7.62
CA THR A 14 5.78 -11.61 7.30
C THR A 14 5.62 -12.45 8.57
N VAL A 15 6.35 -12.14 9.64
CA VAL A 15 6.28 -12.86 10.93
C VAL A 15 4.95 -12.65 11.64
N ILE A 16 4.29 -11.50 11.47
CA ILE A 16 2.92 -11.33 11.97
C ILE A 16 1.98 -12.39 11.35
N GLY A 17 2.15 -12.68 10.06
CA GLY A 17 1.36 -13.67 9.34
C GLY A 17 1.55 -15.10 9.85
N THR A 18 2.73 -15.44 10.38
CA THR A 18 3.05 -16.80 10.84
C THR A 18 2.57 -17.10 12.26
N ARG A 19 2.25 -16.06 13.05
CA ARG A 19 1.73 -16.21 14.41
C ARG A 19 0.22 -16.40 14.41
N GLU A 20 -0.30 -16.83 15.56
CA GLU A 20 -1.73 -16.77 15.83
C GLU A 20 -2.19 -15.31 15.85
N ILE A 21 -3.24 -15.01 15.09
CA ILE A 21 -3.82 -13.67 14.98
C ILE A 21 -5.21 -13.74 15.60
N SER A 22 -5.47 -12.92 16.62
CA SER A 22 -6.81 -12.81 17.21
C SER A 22 -7.84 -12.42 16.14
N ILE A 23 -8.98 -13.11 16.11
CA ILE A 23 -10.10 -12.82 15.20
C ILE A 23 -10.63 -11.38 15.33
N LEU A 24 -10.44 -10.76 16.50
CA LEU A 24 -10.84 -9.37 16.76
C LEU A 24 -10.09 -8.38 15.86
N ARG A 25 -8.91 -8.76 15.33
CA ARG A 25 -8.16 -7.94 14.35
C ARG A 25 -8.91 -7.76 13.03
N ALA A 26 -9.82 -8.67 12.69
CA ALA A 26 -10.66 -8.58 11.49
C ALA A 26 -12.03 -7.93 11.74
N ASN A 27 -12.40 -7.70 13.01
CA ASN A 27 -13.67 -7.06 13.35
C ASN A 27 -13.50 -5.52 13.36
N PRO A 28 -14.11 -4.76 12.42
CA PRO A 28 -14.01 -3.31 12.43
C PRO A 28 -14.69 -2.66 13.64
N TYR A 29 -15.50 -3.38 14.40
CA TYR A 29 -16.12 -2.87 15.62
C TYR A 29 -15.27 -3.11 16.87
N SER A 30 -14.09 -3.71 16.72
CA SER A 30 -13.15 -3.93 17.80
C SER A 30 -12.05 -2.86 17.81
N ASP A 31 -11.64 -2.40 19.00
CA ASP A 31 -10.45 -1.56 19.16
C ASP A 31 -9.15 -2.25 18.72
N PHE A 32 -9.19 -3.57 18.55
CA PHE A 32 -8.07 -4.33 18.02
C PHE A 32 -8.01 -4.32 16.50
N PHE A 33 -8.97 -3.75 15.76
CA PHE A 33 -8.99 -3.78 14.30
C PHE A 33 -7.63 -3.39 13.68
N ASP A 34 -7.14 -4.24 12.78
CA ASP A 34 -5.90 -4.03 12.06
C ASP A 34 -6.04 -4.65 10.66
N PRO A 35 -6.20 -3.84 9.60
CA PRO A 35 -6.51 -4.35 8.27
C PRO A 35 -5.41 -5.25 7.69
N LEU A 36 -4.14 -5.09 8.08
CA LEU A 36 -3.06 -5.97 7.60
C LEU A 36 -3.11 -7.35 8.27
N ARG A 37 -3.46 -7.39 9.56
CA ARG A 37 -3.69 -8.67 10.26
C ARG A 37 -4.99 -9.32 9.82
N ALA A 38 -6.01 -8.52 9.54
CA ALA A 38 -7.26 -8.98 8.94
C ALA A 38 -7.02 -9.62 7.57
N ALA A 39 -6.17 -9.02 6.72
CA ALA A 39 -5.80 -9.59 5.42
C ALA A 39 -5.16 -10.98 5.55
N TRP A 40 -4.23 -11.16 6.49
CA TRP A 40 -3.66 -12.48 6.80
C TRP A 40 -4.73 -13.49 7.26
N LEU A 41 -5.67 -13.08 8.10
CA LEU A 41 -6.77 -13.94 8.55
C LEU A 41 -7.68 -14.35 7.38
N GLN A 42 -8.02 -13.42 6.49
CA GLN A 42 -8.87 -13.70 5.34
C GLN A 42 -8.15 -14.61 4.33
N SER A 43 -6.87 -14.37 4.07
CA SER A 43 -6.03 -15.23 3.24
C SER A 43 -6.00 -16.68 3.76
N LYS A 44 -5.79 -16.87 5.07
CA LYS A 44 -5.81 -18.21 5.71
C LYS A 44 -7.18 -18.91 5.63
N LYS A 45 -8.26 -18.15 5.47
CA LYS A 45 -9.62 -18.68 5.29
C LYS A 45 -9.98 -18.96 3.82
N GLY A 46 -9.08 -18.67 2.88
CA GLY A 46 -9.36 -18.76 1.45
C GLY A 46 -10.11 -17.56 0.87
N ASN A 47 -10.36 -16.51 1.66
CA ASN A 47 -11.03 -15.29 1.22
C ASN A 47 -9.99 -14.34 0.59
N TYR A 48 -9.45 -14.72 -0.56
CA TYR A 48 -8.34 -14.01 -1.21
C TYR A 48 -8.70 -12.58 -1.60
N ASP A 49 -9.88 -12.35 -2.17
CA ASP A 49 -10.32 -11.02 -2.60
C ASP A 49 -10.51 -10.06 -1.42
N GLU A 50 -11.08 -10.55 -0.32
CA GLU A 50 -11.23 -9.75 0.91
C GLU A 50 -9.86 -9.40 1.50
N ALA A 51 -8.89 -10.32 1.42
CA ALA A 51 -7.53 -10.04 1.87
C ALA A 51 -6.87 -8.94 1.04
N CYS A 52 -7.00 -8.98 -0.29
CA CYS A 52 -6.49 -7.93 -1.17
C CYS A 52 -7.18 -6.58 -0.92
N TRP A 53 -8.50 -6.61 -0.72
CA TRP A 53 -9.30 -5.44 -0.37
C TRP A 53 -8.82 -4.76 0.91
N LEU A 54 -8.58 -5.53 1.97
CA LEU A 54 -8.05 -5.01 3.24
C LEU A 54 -6.65 -4.41 3.09
N VAL A 55 -5.79 -5.00 2.24
CA VAL A 55 -4.47 -4.42 1.91
C VAL A 55 -4.62 -3.10 1.15
N PHE A 56 -5.56 -3.02 0.20
CA PHE A 56 -5.87 -1.79 -0.52
C PHE A 56 -6.33 -0.69 0.44
N LEU A 57 -7.29 -0.99 1.33
CA LEU A 57 -7.79 -0.05 2.35
C LEU A 57 -6.67 0.41 3.29
N ALA A 58 -5.86 -0.52 3.79
CA ALA A 58 -4.71 -0.23 4.64
C ALA A 58 -3.74 0.73 3.95
N THR A 59 -3.52 0.55 2.64
CA THR A 59 -2.62 1.40 1.84
C THR A 59 -3.23 2.77 1.57
N HIS A 60 -4.51 2.83 1.20
CA HIS A 60 -5.18 4.08 0.85
C HIS A 60 -5.30 5.02 2.05
N PHE A 61 -5.74 4.50 3.20
CA PHE A 61 -5.93 5.29 4.41
C PHE A 61 -4.61 5.47 5.18
N GLY A 62 -3.78 4.42 5.23
CA GLY A 62 -2.58 4.40 6.06
C GLY A 62 -2.88 4.41 7.56
N LYS A 63 -1.88 4.06 8.36
CA LYS A 63 -1.97 4.14 9.83
C LYS A 63 -1.57 5.53 10.32
N SER A 64 -2.48 6.23 10.98
CA SER A 64 -2.14 7.48 11.66
C SER A 64 -1.36 7.22 12.94
N LYS A 65 -0.38 8.08 13.24
CA LYS A 65 0.31 8.05 14.54
C LYS A 65 -0.59 8.45 15.71
N LYS A 66 -1.59 9.29 15.43
CA LYS A 66 -2.50 9.82 16.44
C LYS A 66 -3.73 8.95 16.63
N THR A 67 -4.35 8.51 15.53
CA THR A 67 -5.64 7.81 15.54
C THR A 67 -5.55 6.35 15.10
N GLY A 68 -4.34 5.83 14.88
CA GLY A 68 -4.14 4.43 14.49
C GLY A 68 -4.86 4.09 13.18
N TRP A 69 -5.68 3.03 13.22
CA TRP A 69 -6.48 2.57 12.08
C TRP A 69 -7.90 3.14 12.06
N LYS A 70 -8.25 4.09 12.93
CA LYS A 70 -9.63 4.55 13.13
C LYS A 70 -10.34 4.97 11.85
N LEU A 71 -9.66 5.68 10.95
CA LEU A 71 -10.25 6.07 9.66
C LEU A 71 -10.60 4.83 8.80
N CYS A 72 -9.64 3.90 8.64
CA CYS A 72 -9.88 2.67 7.90
C CYS A 72 -10.96 1.81 8.57
N GLN A 73 -10.94 1.73 9.89
CA GLN A 73 -11.91 1.00 10.72
C GLN A 73 -13.33 1.51 10.49
N ASP A 74 -13.53 2.82 10.56
CA ASP A 74 -14.84 3.44 10.43
C ASP A 74 -15.39 3.36 9.01
N ILE A 75 -14.51 3.50 7.99
CA ILE A 75 -14.92 3.34 6.60
C ILE A 75 -15.24 1.87 6.30
N TYR A 76 -14.38 0.94 6.69
CA TYR A 76 -14.61 -0.49 6.45
C TYR A 76 -15.80 -1.02 7.26
N GLY A 77 -15.97 -0.60 8.50
CA GLY A 77 -17.10 -0.99 9.37
C GLY A 77 -18.40 -0.24 9.11
N GLY A 78 -18.42 0.69 8.16
CA GLY A 78 -19.60 1.46 7.82
C GLY A 78 -20.16 2.31 8.98
N LEU A 79 -19.30 2.76 9.90
CA LEU A 79 -19.71 3.43 11.15
C LEU A 79 -20.72 2.62 12.00
N GLY A 80 -20.70 1.29 11.93
CA GLY A 80 -21.60 0.42 12.69
C GLY A 80 -22.84 -0.05 11.94
N SER A 81 -23.12 0.49 10.74
CA SER A 81 -24.32 0.09 9.99
C SER A 81 -24.13 -1.21 9.20
N LYS A 82 -22.98 -1.36 8.54
CA LYS A 82 -22.67 -2.48 7.66
C LYS A 82 -21.17 -2.55 7.43
N VAL A 83 -20.59 -3.75 7.39
CA VAL A 83 -19.19 -3.92 6.97
C VAL A 83 -19.12 -3.88 5.45
N TRP A 84 -18.32 -2.97 4.90
CA TRP A 84 -18.08 -2.83 3.46
C TRP A 84 -17.00 -3.81 2.99
N THR A 85 -17.38 -5.08 2.89
CA THR A 85 -16.54 -6.15 2.33
C THR A 85 -16.33 -5.94 0.83
N TRP A 86 -15.35 -6.64 0.27
CA TRP A 86 -15.09 -6.66 -1.17
C TRP A 86 -16.33 -7.07 -1.96
N ASP A 87 -17.00 -8.13 -1.55
CA ASP A 87 -18.20 -8.63 -2.24
C ASP A 87 -19.28 -7.55 -2.33
N LEU A 88 -19.51 -6.82 -1.24
CA LEU A 88 -20.52 -5.77 -1.20
C LEU A 88 -20.14 -4.58 -2.08
N VAL A 89 -18.91 -4.09 -1.94
CA VAL A 89 -18.44 -2.88 -2.63
C VAL A 89 -18.24 -3.14 -4.13
N SER A 90 -17.80 -4.32 -4.52
CA SER A 90 -17.58 -4.68 -5.92
C SER A 90 -18.89 -5.02 -6.65
N GLN A 91 -19.90 -5.52 -5.93
CA GLN A 91 -21.22 -5.79 -6.49
C GLN A 91 -22.05 -4.53 -6.70
N ASP A 92 -22.06 -3.63 -5.71
CA ASP A 92 -22.86 -2.41 -5.73
C ASP A 92 -22.09 -1.24 -5.11
N ILE A 93 -21.33 -0.57 -5.97
CA ILE A 93 -20.57 0.62 -5.58
C ILE A 93 -21.47 1.83 -5.28
N GLU A 94 -22.66 1.89 -5.87
CA GLU A 94 -23.59 3.01 -5.67
C GLU A 94 -24.11 3.01 -4.23
N GLN A 95 -24.44 1.84 -3.67
CA GLN A 95 -24.76 1.71 -2.25
C GLN A 95 -23.65 2.24 -1.33
N PHE A 96 -22.37 2.00 -1.67
CA PHE A 96 -21.26 2.54 -0.91
C PHE A 96 -21.16 4.07 -1.05
N ILE A 97 -21.36 4.61 -2.25
CA ILE A 97 -21.34 6.06 -2.52
C ILE A 97 -22.43 6.77 -1.70
N GLU A 98 -23.67 6.30 -1.78
CA GLU A 98 -24.80 6.87 -1.04
C GLU A 98 -24.59 6.81 0.47
N TRP A 99 -24.04 5.70 0.98
CA TRP A 99 -23.67 5.59 2.38
C TRP A 99 -22.58 6.59 2.74
N TYR A 100 -21.54 6.73 1.92
CA TYR A 100 -20.39 7.58 2.22
C TYR A 100 -20.78 9.05 2.35
N GLU A 101 -21.73 9.53 1.55
CA GLU A 101 -22.24 10.90 1.65
C GLU A 101 -22.87 11.19 3.03
N LYS A 102 -23.69 10.26 3.53
CA LYS A 102 -24.30 10.35 4.87
C LYS A 102 -23.25 10.18 5.96
N ALA A 103 -22.36 9.20 5.81
CA ALA A 103 -21.28 8.92 6.74
C ALA A 103 -20.34 10.11 6.90
N TYR A 104 -20.03 10.84 5.82
CA TYR A 104 -19.20 12.04 5.88
C TYR A 104 -19.79 13.11 6.79
N VAL A 105 -21.11 13.34 6.73
CA VAL A 105 -21.79 14.29 7.63
C VAL A 105 -21.68 13.85 9.09
N ILE A 106 -21.83 12.55 9.36
CA ILE A 106 -21.68 12.00 10.71
C ILE A 106 -20.23 12.19 11.21
N MET A 107 -19.23 11.82 10.40
CA MET A 107 -17.82 11.93 10.76
C MET A 107 -17.37 13.37 11.03
N CYS A 108 -18.04 14.36 10.43
CA CYS A 108 -17.76 15.78 10.71
C CYS A 108 -18.34 16.26 12.05
N ASN A 109 -19.36 15.57 12.59
CA ASN A 109 -20.15 16.05 13.73
C ASN A 109 -20.02 15.20 15.00
N ASP A 110 -19.42 14.00 14.93
CA ASP A 110 -19.35 13.06 16.05
C ASP A 110 -18.18 13.27 17.03
N SER A 111 -17.37 14.30 16.81
CA SER A 111 -16.18 14.62 17.62
C SER A 111 -15.09 13.53 17.65
N ILE A 112 -15.17 12.52 16.77
CA ILE A 112 -14.17 11.45 16.67
C ILE A 112 -13.12 11.85 15.64
N GLU A 113 -11.86 11.92 16.08
CA GLU A 113 -10.78 12.28 15.18
C GLU A 113 -10.42 11.13 14.23
N ARG A 114 -10.31 11.47 12.94
CA ARG A 114 -9.94 10.54 11.85
C ARG A 114 -8.88 11.19 10.99
N GLN A 115 -7.80 10.47 10.74
CA GLN A 115 -6.66 11.00 9.99
C GLN A 115 -6.08 9.94 9.08
N TYR A 116 -5.65 10.37 7.90
CA TYR A 116 -4.81 9.58 7.02
C TYR A 116 -3.42 9.37 7.64
N GLY A 117 -2.78 8.25 7.30
CA GLY A 117 -1.38 8.00 7.60
C GLY A 117 -0.43 8.95 6.87
N ASN A 118 0.84 9.00 7.29
CA ASN A 118 1.81 9.97 6.78
C ASN A 118 2.03 9.95 5.26
N HIS A 119 2.01 8.77 4.63
CA HIS A 119 2.15 8.63 3.17
C HIS A 119 0.91 9.13 2.41
N ARG A 120 -0.20 9.35 3.11
CA ARG A 120 -1.53 9.69 2.59
C ARG A 120 -2.07 11.00 3.16
N LYS A 121 -1.23 11.78 3.85
CA LYS A 121 -1.63 13.02 4.57
C LYS A 121 -2.21 14.15 3.70
N TYR A 122 -2.09 14.03 2.37
CA TYR A 122 -2.64 14.98 1.41
C TYR A 122 -3.95 14.49 0.77
N GLU A 123 -4.47 13.34 1.19
CA GLU A 123 -5.80 12.89 0.83
C GLU A 123 -6.89 13.65 1.59
N THR A 124 -8.14 13.47 1.18
CA THR A 124 -9.27 14.23 1.71
C THR A 124 -10.52 13.37 1.82
N LEU A 125 -11.32 13.61 2.86
CA LEU A 125 -12.59 12.96 3.08
C LEU A 125 -13.76 13.66 2.37
N LYS A 126 -13.55 14.87 1.83
CA LYS A 126 -14.62 15.66 1.22
C LYS A 126 -15.25 14.93 0.02
N PRO A 127 -16.58 14.64 0.02
CA PRO A 127 -17.22 13.87 -1.05
C PRO A 127 -17.09 14.52 -2.44
N ASN A 128 -17.10 15.84 -2.53
CA ASN A 128 -16.98 16.56 -3.80
C ASN A 128 -15.56 16.58 -4.39
N SER A 129 -14.54 16.13 -3.65
CA SER A 129 -13.15 16.12 -4.12
C SER A 129 -12.94 15.14 -5.28
N LYS A 130 -12.06 15.50 -6.23
CA LYS A 130 -11.60 14.58 -7.28
C LYS A 130 -10.90 13.33 -6.74
N ARG A 131 -10.50 13.34 -5.47
CA ARG A 131 -9.84 12.23 -4.75
C ARG A 131 -10.66 11.77 -3.53
N ALA A 132 -11.97 11.98 -3.55
CA ALA A 132 -12.85 11.51 -2.49
C ALA A 132 -12.75 9.97 -2.33
N PRO A 133 -12.88 9.40 -1.12
CA PRO A 133 -12.70 7.97 -0.90
C PRO A 133 -13.58 7.09 -1.77
N HIS A 134 -14.85 7.46 -1.97
CA HIS A 134 -15.75 6.70 -2.85
C HIS A 134 -15.27 6.66 -4.31
N ARG A 135 -14.71 7.77 -4.84
CA ARG A 135 -14.14 7.79 -6.20
C ARG A 135 -12.87 6.93 -6.30
N VAL A 136 -12.06 6.92 -5.25
CA VAL A 136 -10.86 6.09 -5.20
C VAL A 136 -11.23 4.62 -5.19
N ILE A 137 -12.17 4.23 -4.33
CA ILE A 137 -12.69 2.87 -4.22
C ILE A 137 -13.37 2.44 -5.52
N GLU A 138 -14.22 3.27 -6.10
CA GLU A 138 -14.86 3.01 -7.40
C GLU A 138 -13.82 2.77 -8.50
N SER A 139 -12.80 3.62 -8.60
CA SER A 139 -11.73 3.44 -9.59
C SER A 139 -10.90 2.17 -9.36
N TYR A 140 -10.78 1.74 -8.10
CA TYR A 140 -10.11 0.49 -7.74
C TYR A 140 -10.95 -0.72 -8.14
N VAL A 141 -12.26 -0.71 -7.86
CA VAL A 141 -13.20 -1.76 -8.31
C VAL A 141 -13.14 -1.88 -9.84
N LYS A 142 -13.17 -0.74 -10.56
CA LYS A 142 -13.01 -0.71 -12.02
C LYS A 142 -11.66 -1.26 -12.48
N TRP A 143 -10.59 -1.02 -11.74
CA TRP A 143 -9.27 -1.56 -12.05
C TRP A 143 -9.17 -3.06 -11.82
N ILE A 144 -9.84 -3.63 -10.82
CA ILE A 144 -9.95 -5.09 -10.65
C ILE A 144 -10.75 -5.71 -11.81
N GLY A 145 -11.75 -4.99 -12.31
CA GLY A 145 -12.46 -5.36 -13.54
C GLY A 145 -13.72 -6.18 -13.28
N GLY A 146 -14.38 -6.58 -14.38
CA GLY A 146 -15.73 -7.15 -14.35
C GLY A 146 -15.84 -8.52 -13.69
N SER A 147 -14.74 -9.27 -13.60
CA SER A 147 -14.70 -10.55 -12.86
C SER A 147 -14.82 -10.35 -11.36
N ARG A 148 -14.48 -9.15 -10.86
CA ARG A 148 -14.39 -8.81 -9.44
C ARG A 148 -13.43 -9.74 -8.66
N SER A 149 -12.49 -10.38 -9.36
CA SER A 149 -11.50 -11.29 -8.78
C SER A 149 -10.10 -10.72 -8.96
N HIS A 150 -9.40 -10.55 -7.84
CA HIS A 150 -8.00 -10.13 -7.81
C HIS A 150 -7.10 -11.19 -8.43
N GLU A 151 -7.38 -12.48 -8.23
CA GLU A 151 -6.62 -13.57 -8.86
C GLU A 151 -6.68 -13.47 -10.38
N ILE A 152 -7.89 -13.29 -10.94
CA ILE A 152 -8.06 -13.08 -12.38
C ILE A 152 -7.29 -11.84 -12.82
N ARG A 153 -7.48 -10.71 -12.11
CA ARG A 153 -6.81 -9.45 -12.44
C ARG A 153 -5.28 -9.56 -12.47
N PHE A 154 -4.70 -10.31 -11.54
CA PHE A 154 -3.25 -10.48 -11.42
C PHE A 154 -2.68 -11.51 -12.41
N SER A 155 -3.50 -12.45 -12.88
CA SER A 155 -3.13 -13.41 -13.94
C SER A 155 -3.27 -12.86 -15.37
N GLU A 156 -4.08 -11.81 -15.57
CA GLU A 156 -4.31 -11.19 -16.88
C GLU A 156 -3.02 -10.85 -17.65
N PRO A 157 -1.98 -10.23 -17.05
CA PRO A 157 -0.73 -9.95 -17.76
C PRO A 157 -0.06 -11.18 -18.36
N GLU A 158 -0.06 -12.30 -17.63
CA GLU A 158 0.56 -13.56 -18.08
C GLU A 158 -0.29 -14.23 -19.16
N CYS A 159 -1.61 -14.17 -19.02
CA CYS A 159 -2.54 -14.63 -20.05
C CYS A 159 -2.36 -13.88 -21.38
N ILE A 160 -2.18 -12.56 -21.32
CA ILE A 160 -1.94 -11.71 -22.50
C ILE A 160 -0.56 -11.99 -23.11
N ALA A 161 0.46 -12.17 -22.27
CA ALA A 161 1.82 -12.48 -22.73
C ALA A 161 1.95 -13.91 -23.30
N GLY A 162 0.99 -14.80 -22.99
CA GLY A 162 1.04 -16.21 -23.36
C GLY A 162 2.15 -17.00 -22.64
N THR A 163 2.73 -16.43 -21.59
CA THR A 163 3.84 -17.01 -20.83
C THR A 163 3.89 -16.45 -19.41
N LYS A 164 4.55 -17.19 -18.51
CA LYS A 164 4.77 -16.75 -17.13
C LYS A 164 5.75 -15.57 -17.11
N LEU A 165 5.39 -14.52 -16.39
CA LEU A 165 6.26 -13.35 -16.22
C LEU A 165 7.20 -13.55 -15.03
N SER A 166 8.35 -12.88 -15.05
CA SER A 166 9.15 -12.75 -13.83
C SER A 166 8.40 -11.90 -12.80
N SER A 167 8.72 -12.09 -11.51
CA SER A 167 8.13 -11.28 -10.42
C SER A 167 8.33 -9.77 -10.64
N GLU A 168 9.47 -9.38 -11.23
CA GLU A 168 9.80 -8.02 -11.63
C GLU A 168 8.93 -7.50 -12.78
N ALA A 169 8.79 -8.28 -13.85
CA ALA A 169 7.99 -7.89 -15.01
C ALA A 169 6.50 -7.80 -14.66
N LEU A 170 6.00 -8.72 -13.83
CA LEU A 170 4.62 -8.69 -13.35
C LEU A 170 4.37 -7.46 -12.46
N PHE A 171 5.31 -7.13 -11.56
CA PHE A 171 5.24 -5.90 -10.76
C PHE A 171 5.13 -4.66 -11.67
N ASP A 172 6.01 -4.54 -12.68
CA ASP A 172 6.04 -3.40 -13.61
C ASP A 172 4.71 -3.20 -14.35
N VAL A 173 4.12 -4.29 -14.86
CA VAL A 173 2.84 -4.26 -15.57
C VAL A 173 1.71 -3.83 -14.63
N LEU A 174 1.62 -4.44 -13.44
CA LEU A 174 0.58 -4.10 -12.47
C LEU A 174 0.72 -2.65 -11.99
N TYR A 175 1.93 -2.22 -11.63
CA TYR A 175 2.23 -0.84 -11.19
C TYR A 175 1.80 0.19 -12.24
N SER A 176 2.11 -0.08 -13.51
CA SER A 176 1.74 0.77 -14.63
C SER A 176 0.23 0.82 -14.81
N SER A 177 -0.43 -0.35 -14.79
CA SER A 177 -1.88 -0.48 -14.97
C SER A 177 -2.69 0.27 -13.90
N MET A 178 -2.17 0.37 -12.66
CA MET A 178 -2.82 1.12 -11.58
C MET A 178 -2.88 2.63 -11.82
N LYS A 179 -2.38 3.15 -12.95
CA LYS A 179 -2.56 4.57 -13.35
C LYS A 179 -4.05 4.95 -13.44
N SER A 180 -4.95 3.99 -13.67
CA SER A 180 -6.39 4.22 -13.67
C SER A 180 -7.00 4.39 -12.27
N VAL A 181 -6.29 3.99 -11.20
CA VAL A 181 -6.78 4.12 -9.82
C VAL A 181 -6.55 5.55 -9.33
N VAL A 182 -7.64 6.26 -9.06
CA VAL A 182 -7.64 7.64 -8.58
C VAL A 182 -6.85 7.71 -7.28
N SER A 183 -6.09 8.80 -7.08
CA SER A 183 -5.30 9.05 -5.86
C SER A 183 -4.12 8.08 -5.60
N PHE A 184 -3.97 7.02 -6.40
CA PHE A 184 -2.83 6.10 -6.35
C PHE A 184 -1.67 6.62 -7.20
N GLY A 185 -0.98 7.63 -6.69
CA GLY A 185 0.32 8.08 -7.22
C GLY A 185 1.44 7.05 -6.96
N ARG A 186 2.67 7.39 -7.34
CA ARG A 186 3.86 6.50 -7.24
C ARG A 186 3.95 5.74 -5.93
N THR A 187 3.93 6.45 -4.80
CA THR A 187 4.05 5.85 -3.46
C THR A 187 2.92 4.88 -3.15
N ALA A 188 1.66 5.23 -3.44
CA ALA A 188 0.53 4.36 -3.11
C ALA A 188 0.53 3.06 -3.95
N LYS A 189 0.88 3.14 -5.24
CA LYS A 189 1.03 1.95 -6.09
C LYS A 189 2.14 1.03 -5.60
N PHE A 190 3.30 1.61 -5.30
CA PHE A 190 4.45 0.89 -4.81
C PHE A 190 4.17 0.24 -3.45
N ASP A 191 3.61 1.01 -2.50
CA ASP A 191 3.23 0.53 -1.17
C ASP A 191 2.18 -0.59 -1.26
N TYR A 192 1.19 -0.48 -2.13
CA TYR A 192 0.14 -1.50 -2.30
C TYR A 192 0.71 -2.82 -2.80
N LEU A 193 1.42 -2.79 -3.93
CA LEU A 193 1.97 -3.99 -4.56
C LEU A 193 3.02 -4.67 -3.68
N THR A 194 3.90 -3.90 -3.05
CA THR A 194 4.86 -4.48 -2.09
C THR A 194 4.17 -5.00 -0.84
N MET A 195 3.02 -4.43 -0.42
CA MET A 195 2.24 -4.97 0.68
C MET A 195 1.59 -6.30 0.33
N LEU A 196 1.02 -6.46 -0.87
CA LEU A 196 0.52 -7.76 -1.36
C LEU A 196 1.61 -8.85 -1.29
N ALA A 197 2.83 -8.51 -1.70
CA ALA A 197 3.97 -9.43 -1.57
C ALA A 197 4.31 -9.73 -0.10
N LYS A 198 4.34 -8.72 0.78
CA LYS A 198 4.63 -8.90 2.22
C LYS A 198 3.61 -9.79 2.94
N VAL A 199 2.34 -9.71 2.54
CA VAL A 199 1.27 -10.56 3.09
C VAL A 199 1.09 -11.87 2.32
N ASN A 200 2.02 -12.21 1.43
CA ASN A 200 2.03 -13.43 0.64
C ASN A 200 0.75 -13.66 -0.20
N LEU A 201 0.14 -12.57 -0.69
CA LEU A 201 -0.99 -12.64 -1.61
C LEU A 201 -0.53 -12.70 -3.06
N LEU A 202 0.63 -12.13 -3.39
CA LEU A 202 1.11 -12.09 -4.77
C LEU A 202 2.63 -12.17 -4.83
N ASP A 203 3.16 -13.03 -5.70
CA ASP A 203 4.60 -13.19 -5.89
C ASP A 203 5.15 -12.17 -6.90
N ILE A 204 5.47 -10.97 -6.41
CA ILE A 204 6.00 -9.87 -7.19
C ILE A 204 7.13 -9.17 -6.44
N ASP A 205 8.06 -8.56 -7.18
CA ASP A 205 9.18 -7.79 -6.60
C ASP A 205 9.46 -6.56 -7.47
N PRO A 206 9.57 -5.33 -6.94
CA PRO A 206 9.91 -4.19 -7.77
C PRO A 206 11.34 -4.28 -8.30
N LYS A 207 11.51 -4.06 -9.62
CA LYS A 207 12.83 -3.98 -10.26
C LYS A 207 13.59 -2.71 -9.91
N ASP A 208 12.88 -1.60 -9.71
CA ASP A 208 13.47 -0.31 -9.35
C ASP A 208 12.58 0.48 -8.37
N LEU A 209 13.00 1.70 -8.05
CA LEU A 209 12.29 2.57 -7.10
C LEU A 209 11.26 3.50 -7.76
N TYR A 210 11.04 3.41 -9.08
CA TYR A 210 10.18 4.33 -9.84
C TYR A 210 10.45 5.79 -9.46
N LEU A 211 11.71 6.23 -9.61
CA LEU A 211 12.19 7.53 -9.11
C LEU A 211 11.56 8.73 -9.82
N SER A 212 10.89 8.53 -10.96
CA SER A 212 10.17 9.59 -11.64
C SER A 212 9.06 10.17 -10.75
N GLY A 213 9.15 11.46 -10.45
CA GLY A 213 8.25 12.15 -9.53
C GLY A 213 8.49 11.83 -8.04
N ALA A 214 9.51 11.03 -7.70
CA ALA A 214 9.89 10.77 -6.32
C ALA A 214 10.79 11.91 -5.81
N THR A 215 10.52 12.43 -4.61
CA THR A 215 11.37 13.45 -3.97
C THR A 215 12.34 12.82 -2.98
N GLY A 216 11.81 12.14 -1.95
CA GLY A 216 12.60 11.48 -0.90
C GLY A 216 13.57 10.42 -1.44
N PRO A 217 13.09 9.35 -2.11
CA PRO A 217 13.95 8.30 -2.65
C PRO A 217 15.00 8.84 -3.62
N LEU A 218 14.63 9.79 -4.49
CA LEU A 218 15.53 10.39 -5.47
C LEU A 218 16.68 11.14 -4.79
N SER A 219 16.36 12.05 -3.86
CA SER A 219 17.40 12.78 -3.10
C SER A 219 18.24 11.84 -2.24
N GLY A 220 17.65 10.81 -1.64
CA GLY A 220 18.38 9.80 -0.88
C GLY A 220 19.34 9.00 -1.74
N SER A 221 18.90 8.54 -2.91
CA SER A 221 19.72 7.77 -3.86
C SER A 221 20.95 8.56 -4.30
N LYS A 222 20.76 9.83 -4.69
CA LYS A 222 21.86 10.71 -5.10
C LYS A 222 22.84 10.98 -3.95
N LEU A 223 22.30 11.22 -2.75
CA LEU A 223 23.13 11.43 -1.56
C LEU A 223 23.99 10.21 -1.22
N VAL A 224 23.43 9.00 -1.25
CA VAL A 224 24.16 7.78 -0.89
C VAL A 224 25.23 7.43 -1.90
N LEU A 225 24.95 7.61 -3.20
CA LEU A 225 25.87 7.20 -4.26
C LEU A 225 26.94 8.26 -4.59
N PHE A 226 26.61 9.54 -4.43
CA PHE A 226 27.46 10.65 -4.91
C PHE A 226 27.77 11.70 -3.84
N ASN A 227 27.33 11.49 -2.58
CA ASN A 227 27.45 12.47 -1.50
C ASN A 227 26.85 13.86 -1.82
N ASP A 228 25.90 13.92 -2.76
CA ASP A 228 25.23 15.15 -3.16
C ASP A 228 23.76 14.87 -3.57
N LYS A 229 22.81 15.52 -2.89
CA LYS A 229 21.37 15.41 -3.19
C LYS A 229 21.00 15.97 -4.58
N LYS A 230 21.82 16.86 -5.13
CA LYS A 230 21.58 17.55 -6.41
C LYS A 230 22.42 16.99 -7.56
N HIS A 231 23.18 15.91 -7.32
CA HIS A 231 24.04 15.30 -8.33
C HIS A 231 23.29 15.11 -9.66
N ASN A 232 23.92 15.52 -10.76
CA ASN A 232 23.32 15.45 -12.08
C ASN A 232 23.52 14.06 -12.68
N ILE A 233 22.47 13.25 -12.65
CA ILE A 233 22.44 11.89 -13.18
C ILE A 233 21.05 11.59 -13.73
N SER A 234 20.98 10.83 -14.83
CA SER A 234 19.72 10.37 -15.39
C SER A 234 19.05 9.35 -14.44
N ILE A 235 17.72 9.30 -14.46
CA ILE A 235 16.96 8.33 -13.65
C ILE A 235 17.36 6.89 -14.00
N ASN A 236 17.58 6.59 -15.29
CA ASN A 236 17.97 5.26 -15.73
C ASN A 236 19.33 4.84 -15.16
N ASN A 237 20.34 5.72 -15.22
CA ASN A 237 21.65 5.40 -14.66
C ASN A 237 21.57 5.26 -13.13
N LEU A 238 20.78 6.11 -12.47
CA LEU A 238 20.56 6.03 -11.04
C LEU A 238 19.88 4.71 -10.63
N ASN A 239 18.87 4.26 -11.38
CA ASN A 239 18.21 2.97 -11.19
C ASN A 239 19.19 1.80 -11.39
N ASN A 240 20.08 1.87 -12.38
CA ASN A 240 21.11 0.83 -12.58
C ASN A 240 22.07 0.72 -11.39
N GLU A 241 22.52 1.85 -10.83
CA GLU A 241 23.38 1.83 -9.63
C GLU A 241 22.64 1.30 -8.39
N LEU A 242 21.37 1.68 -8.22
CA LEU A 242 20.54 1.13 -7.14
C LEU A 242 20.29 -0.37 -7.32
N TYR A 243 20.14 -0.85 -8.55
CA TYR A 243 20.00 -2.27 -8.84
C TYR A 243 21.25 -3.04 -8.42
N LYS A 244 22.44 -2.54 -8.75
CA LYS A 244 23.71 -3.13 -8.26
C LYS A 244 23.77 -3.14 -6.73
N LEU A 245 23.39 -2.02 -6.09
CA LEU A 245 23.34 -1.94 -4.62
C LEU A 245 22.35 -2.94 -4.02
N SER A 246 21.22 -3.19 -4.68
CA SER A 246 20.23 -4.15 -4.21
C SER A 246 20.79 -5.58 -4.18
N GLN A 247 21.74 -5.92 -5.06
CA GLN A 247 22.32 -7.27 -5.13
C GLN A 247 23.08 -7.67 -3.86
N VAL A 248 23.65 -6.69 -3.14
CA VAL A 248 24.39 -6.94 -1.89
C VAL A 248 23.53 -6.89 -0.63
N ILE A 249 22.22 -6.61 -0.74
CA ILE A 249 21.31 -6.61 0.40
C ILE A 249 20.98 -8.06 0.78
N PRO A 250 21.18 -8.45 2.07
CA PRO A 250 20.92 -9.81 2.55
C PRO A 250 19.42 -10.02 2.79
N ALA A 251 18.61 -9.93 1.74
CA ALA A 251 17.17 -10.18 1.75
C ALA A 251 16.78 -10.95 0.48
N HIS A 252 15.82 -11.87 0.60
CA HIS A 252 15.42 -12.72 -0.54
C HIS A 252 14.45 -12.03 -1.51
N LYS A 253 13.60 -11.14 -1.01
CA LYS A 253 12.61 -10.40 -1.81
C LYS A 253 12.52 -8.95 -1.33
N LEU A 254 11.92 -8.08 -2.15
CA LEU A 254 11.59 -6.70 -1.81
C LEU A 254 12.82 -5.85 -1.49
N LYS A 255 13.96 -6.17 -2.11
CA LYS A 255 15.22 -5.44 -1.95
C LYS A 255 15.07 -3.96 -2.33
N MET A 256 14.27 -3.69 -3.36
CA MET A 256 13.96 -2.32 -3.77
C MET A 256 13.07 -1.59 -2.76
N GLN A 257 12.10 -2.25 -2.12
CA GLN A 257 11.37 -1.64 -1.00
C GLN A 257 12.29 -1.32 0.19
N ILE A 258 13.24 -2.21 0.50
CA ILE A 258 14.23 -1.98 1.55
C ILE A 258 15.04 -0.72 1.27
N LEU A 259 15.51 -0.56 0.02
CA LEU A 259 16.23 0.62 -0.43
C LEU A 259 15.34 1.87 -0.36
N GLU A 260 14.10 1.79 -0.84
CA GLU A 260 13.15 2.91 -0.81
C GLU A 260 13.04 3.49 0.60
N ASP A 261 12.70 2.65 1.57
CA ASP A 261 12.51 3.04 2.96
C ASP A 261 13.81 3.59 3.56
N ALA A 262 14.94 2.93 3.30
CA ALA A 262 16.23 3.31 3.84
C ALA A 262 16.68 4.68 3.32
N LEU A 263 16.55 4.93 2.01
CA LEU A 263 16.93 6.17 1.35
C LEU A 263 16.00 7.32 1.74
N CYS A 264 14.69 7.06 1.81
CA CYS A 264 13.68 8.00 2.30
C CYS A 264 13.98 8.50 3.71
N ASN A 265 14.47 7.63 4.59
CA ASN A 265 14.77 7.98 5.98
C ASN A 265 16.14 8.61 6.14
N TRP A 266 17.17 8.06 5.47
CA TRP A 266 18.51 8.63 5.48
C TRP A 266 18.47 10.11 5.08
N GLN A 267 17.84 10.44 3.94
CA GLN A 267 17.89 11.82 3.43
C GLN A 267 17.32 12.88 4.41
N LYS A 268 16.42 12.48 5.33
CA LYS A 268 15.85 13.35 6.36
C LYS A 268 16.82 13.67 7.49
N SER A 269 17.81 12.83 7.74
CA SER A 269 18.79 13.00 8.83
C SER A 269 20.12 12.32 8.47
N PRO A 270 20.88 12.89 7.51
CA PRO A 270 22.01 12.18 6.91
C PRO A 270 23.26 12.06 7.78
N SER A 271 23.43 12.97 8.73
CA SER A 271 24.53 12.96 9.70
C SER A 271 24.18 12.23 11.00
N LYS A 272 22.95 11.76 11.17
CA LYS A 272 22.49 11.13 12.41
C LYS A 272 21.53 9.99 12.13
N TYR A 273 21.89 8.79 12.57
CA TYR A 273 20.96 7.67 12.58
C TYR A 273 19.73 8.00 13.43
N LYS A 274 18.55 7.82 12.84
CA LYS A 274 17.25 7.85 13.52
C LYS A 274 16.54 6.56 13.20
N TYR A 275 16.17 5.84 14.26
CA TYR A 275 15.36 4.64 14.14
C TYR A 275 14.03 4.98 13.45
N PHE A 276 13.64 4.16 12.48
CA PHE A 276 12.37 4.30 11.79
C PHE A 276 11.43 3.14 12.14
N GLY A 277 10.49 3.39 13.07
CA GLY A 277 9.49 2.42 13.51
C GLY A 277 8.17 2.43 12.73
N GLY A 278 8.00 3.37 11.79
CA GLY A 278 6.71 3.71 11.16
C GLY A 278 6.12 5.03 11.67
#